data_AF-A0AAE5UX12-F1
#
_entry.id   AF-A0AAE5UX12-F1
#
_cell.length_a   1.000
_cell.length_b   1.000
_cell.length_c   1.000
_cell.angle_alpha   90.00
_cell.angle_beta   90.00
_cell.angle_gamma   90.00
#
_symmetry.space_group_name_H-M   'P 1'
#
loop_
_entity.id
_entity.type
_entity.pdbx_description
1 polymer ?
#
loop_
_entity_poly.entity_id
_entity_poly.type
_entity_poly.pdbx_seq_one_letter_code
_entity_poly.pdbx_strand_id
1 'polypeptide(L)'
;MKILLTIIILFTTFISCAQTTFDESSISKRTIKAVKNIEEVNQLMSSAVGAGGMRPKQWDNFEELKKNATKEELIELTNHPNGVVRSYSFWALSHKKNVDLFSIAKEHINDDEEISTMFGCIISNDKVGDFFIDVLTPQYVDLDSEKMNSTELTELDSLLIYQPNYLSSRYSAINRATPTEKLYPKIRELVIEEKNQSALVTLAKYQKEQDIEIIKNNRSENDKVESGYYHTYVAISQFPRPEFIPLLETNLNKTLDNTHYSNEWRELYKAIASYKNKKAVELLKVPFSKVEHQNIKKYHIRFVYAAIQEFQDLIYNELYWKIWEDEGSISPEIYKYLFNENPSKAYGLTKKEMIENYQPQKSDFVPSAKGVEFTEGIYETMLNVLIANDRDLANKVIAEQILNSNVHNLSLYTSKVNKQNIFIEPLFERLEDAWNAHIYLDLIKTLIEYDNKEINQRILKTRKRNKNLTKDWGGKALDKLLAENGIE
;
A
#
# COMPACT_ATOMS: atom_id res chain seq x y z
N MET A 1 -22.52 71.77 12.89
CA MET A 1 -21.46 71.12 12.09
C MET A 1 -20.15 71.30 12.86
N LYS A 2 -19.45 70.30 13.38
CA LYS A 2 -19.24 68.92 12.94
C LYS A 2 -19.27 67.98 14.16
N ILE A 3 -19.85 66.82 13.96
CA ILE A 3 -19.93 65.69 14.90
C ILE A 3 -18.55 65.02 14.94
N LEU A 4 -17.98 64.87 16.14
CA LEU A 4 -16.80 64.03 16.38
C LEU A 4 -17.28 62.57 16.42
N LEU A 5 -16.81 61.75 15.48
CA LEU A 5 -17.05 60.32 15.45
C LEU A 5 -15.94 59.64 16.28
N THR A 6 -16.30 59.10 17.44
CA THR A 6 -15.43 58.20 18.22
C THR A 6 -15.55 56.80 17.62
N ILE A 7 -14.49 56.33 16.95
CA ILE A 7 -14.38 54.94 16.50
C ILE A 7 -13.91 54.10 17.69
N ILE A 8 -14.82 53.33 18.27
CA ILE A 8 -14.50 52.25 19.20
C ILE A 8 -14.10 51.04 18.33
N ILE A 9 -12.81 50.74 18.27
CA ILE A 9 -12.30 49.49 17.70
C ILE A 9 -12.57 48.40 18.76
N LEU A 10 -13.64 47.64 18.56
CA LEU A 10 -13.90 46.43 19.32
C LEU A 10 -12.93 45.35 18.81
N PHE A 11 -11.79 45.16 19.50
CA PHE A 11 -10.98 43.95 19.34
C PHE A 11 -11.79 42.78 19.90
N THR A 12 -12.62 42.15 19.07
CA THR A 12 -13.07 40.79 19.31
C THR A 12 -11.90 39.88 19.03
N THR A 13 -11.12 39.58 20.07
CA THR A 13 -10.29 38.37 20.08
C THR A 13 -11.26 37.21 19.89
N PHE A 14 -11.16 36.53 18.75
CA PHE A 14 -11.66 35.17 18.60
C PHE A 14 -10.84 34.33 19.59
N ILE A 15 -11.30 34.27 20.84
CA ILE A 15 -10.89 33.22 21.78
C ILE A 15 -11.52 31.96 21.20
N SER A 16 -10.68 31.23 20.46
CA SER A 16 -10.93 29.86 20.05
C SER A 16 -11.46 29.09 21.26
N CYS A 17 -12.55 28.37 21.05
CA CYS A 17 -13.22 27.62 22.09
C CYS A 17 -12.28 26.56 22.69
N ALA A 18 -12.31 26.47 24.02
CA ALA A 18 -11.88 25.31 24.83
C ALA A 18 -10.39 25.07 25.12
N GLN A 19 -9.55 26.12 25.23
CA GLN A 19 -8.31 25.98 26.01
C GLN A 19 -8.55 26.44 27.45
N THR A 20 -8.28 25.58 28.42
CA THR A 20 -8.17 25.97 29.84
C THR A 20 -7.07 27.02 29.98
N THR A 21 -7.20 27.90 30.97
CA THR A 21 -6.25 29.01 31.15
C THR A 21 -4.92 28.48 31.68
N PHE A 22 -3.87 28.53 30.86
CA PHE A 22 -2.51 28.23 31.28
C PHE A 22 -2.00 29.18 32.37
N ASP A 23 -1.49 28.65 33.48
CA ASP A 23 -0.87 29.37 34.58
C ASP A 23 0.65 29.16 34.62
N GLU A 24 1.40 30.06 33.96
CA GLU A 24 2.87 30.06 33.98
C GLU A 24 3.44 30.16 35.41
N SER A 25 2.72 30.75 36.36
CA SER A 25 3.22 30.94 37.73
C SER A 25 3.35 29.62 38.51
N SER A 26 2.65 28.58 38.06
CA SER A 26 2.76 27.22 38.59
C SER A 26 3.99 26.45 38.07
N ILE A 27 4.70 26.99 37.06
CA ILE A 27 5.84 26.33 36.42
C ILE A 27 7.16 26.85 37.00
N SER A 28 8.04 25.93 37.41
CA SER A 28 9.35 26.29 37.94
C SER A 28 10.25 26.92 36.87
N LYS A 29 11.17 27.79 37.31
CA LYS A 29 12.16 28.45 36.42
C LYS A 29 12.97 27.48 35.58
N ARG A 30 13.23 26.27 36.10
CA ARG A 30 14.00 25.25 35.37
C ARG A 30 13.17 24.66 34.23
N THR A 31 11.90 24.38 34.48
CA THR A 31 10.95 23.88 33.47
C THR A 31 10.69 24.96 32.42
N ILE A 32 10.46 26.22 32.81
CA ILE A 32 10.31 27.37 31.90
C ILE A 32 11.50 27.49 30.94
N LYS A 33 12.74 27.24 31.40
CA LYS A 33 13.91 27.29 30.52
C LYS A 33 13.85 26.22 29.42
N ALA A 34 13.44 24.99 29.76
CA ALA A 34 13.28 23.92 28.77
C ALA A 34 12.14 24.24 27.78
N VAL A 35 11.03 24.77 28.28
CA VAL A 35 9.89 25.22 27.47
C VAL A 35 10.34 26.27 26.44
N LYS A 36 11.07 27.31 26.87
CA LYS A 36 11.58 28.35 25.95
C LYS A 36 12.48 27.78 24.85
N ASN A 37 13.35 26.83 25.17
CA ASN A 37 14.19 26.19 24.15
C ASN A 37 13.36 25.38 23.13
N ILE A 38 12.24 24.77 23.57
CA ILE A 38 11.31 24.05 22.69
C ILE A 38 10.57 25.04 21.78
N GLU A 39 10.07 26.15 22.34
CA GLU A 39 9.40 27.22 21.61
C GLU A 39 10.30 27.88 20.56
N GLU A 40 11.60 28.06 20.86
CA GLU A 40 12.55 28.65 19.93
C GLU A 40 12.70 27.84 18.62
N VAL A 41 12.60 26.51 18.70
CA VAL A 41 12.64 25.65 17.51
C VAL A 41 11.25 25.47 16.89
N ASN A 42 10.21 25.40 17.74
CA ASN A 42 8.80 25.27 17.36
C ASN A 42 8.49 24.18 16.33
N GLN A 43 9.12 23.02 16.49
CA GLN A 43 8.84 21.82 15.70
C GLN A 43 8.86 20.60 16.60
N LEU A 44 7.93 19.66 16.40
CA LEU A 44 7.86 18.42 17.15
C LEU A 44 8.69 17.33 16.43
N MET A 45 9.88 17.05 16.95
CA MET A 45 10.83 16.10 16.37
C MET A 45 10.95 14.82 17.19
N SER A 46 11.17 13.69 16.53
CA SER A 46 11.56 12.42 17.16
C SER A 46 13.07 12.36 17.49
N SER A 47 13.50 11.26 18.11
CA SER A 47 14.89 11.06 18.56
C SER A 47 15.94 10.95 17.44
N ALA A 48 15.51 10.65 16.22
CA ALA A 48 16.36 10.52 15.04
C ALA A 48 15.61 11.04 13.81
N VAL A 49 16.15 12.07 13.15
CA VAL A 49 15.52 12.75 12.02
C VAL A 49 16.47 12.96 10.84
N GLY A 50 15.89 13.11 9.65
CA GLY A 50 16.59 13.38 8.41
C GLY A 50 17.44 12.22 7.89
N ALA A 51 18.20 12.50 6.83
CA ALA A 51 19.11 11.52 6.24
C ALA A 51 20.18 11.10 7.25
N GLY A 52 20.28 9.81 7.52
CA GLY A 52 21.24 9.25 8.48
C GLY A 52 20.76 9.19 9.93
N GLY A 53 19.51 9.58 10.24
CA GLY A 53 18.93 9.42 11.57
C GLY A 53 19.64 10.25 12.64
N MET A 54 19.85 11.54 12.36
CA MET A 54 20.55 12.44 13.26
C MET A 54 19.69 12.77 14.48
N ARG A 55 20.29 12.76 15.67
CA ARG A 55 19.63 13.25 16.88
C ARG A 55 19.51 14.77 16.85
N PRO A 56 18.30 15.35 16.82
CA PRO A 56 18.13 16.80 16.75
C PRO A 56 18.27 17.44 18.13
N LYS A 57 18.75 18.68 18.19
CA LYS A 57 18.80 19.49 19.43
C LYS A 57 17.42 19.61 20.09
N GLN A 58 16.36 19.63 19.29
CA GLN A 58 14.99 19.69 19.80
C GLN A 58 14.61 18.47 20.63
N TRP A 59 15.13 17.29 20.27
CA TRP A 59 14.94 16.10 21.09
C TRP A 59 15.70 16.18 22.42
N ASP A 60 16.86 16.82 22.46
CA ASP A 60 17.56 17.10 23.72
C ASP A 60 16.76 18.08 24.60
N ASN A 61 16.13 19.10 24.01
CA ASN A 61 15.22 20.00 24.73
C ASN A 61 14.02 19.24 25.33
N PHE A 62 13.45 18.28 24.59
CA PHE A 62 12.40 17.38 25.10
C PHE A 62 12.89 16.51 26.27
N GLU A 63 14.07 15.89 26.16
CA GLU A 63 14.65 15.12 27.26
C GLU A 63 14.90 15.99 28.51
N GLU A 64 15.32 17.25 28.33
CA GLU A 64 15.45 18.22 29.42
C GLU A 64 14.10 18.52 30.07
N LEU A 65 13.04 18.77 29.29
CA LEU A 65 11.69 18.97 29.80
C LEU A 65 11.23 17.75 30.62
N LYS A 66 11.29 16.55 30.04
CA LYS A 66 10.87 15.28 30.67
C LYS A 66 11.59 15.00 31.99
N LYS A 67 12.88 15.35 32.07
CA LYS A 67 13.73 15.18 33.25
C LYS A 67 13.44 16.20 34.35
N ASN A 68 13.18 17.46 33.97
CA ASN A 68 13.14 18.57 34.90
C ASN A 68 11.73 18.85 35.43
N ALA A 69 10.71 18.63 34.61
CA ALA A 69 9.35 18.96 34.95
C ALA A 69 8.71 17.95 35.91
N THR A 70 7.97 18.45 36.89
CA THR A 70 7.11 17.62 37.74
C THR A 70 5.90 17.12 36.95
N LYS A 71 5.19 16.14 37.50
CA LYS A 71 3.94 15.64 36.90
C LYS A 71 2.92 16.77 36.79
N GLU A 72 2.77 17.57 37.84
CA GLU A 72 1.82 18.67 37.93
C GLU A 72 2.17 19.79 36.94
N GLU A 73 3.46 20.12 36.79
CA GLU A 73 3.92 21.09 35.78
C GLU A 73 3.63 20.60 34.37
N LEU A 74 3.87 19.31 34.08
CA LEU A 74 3.61 18.77 32.76
C LEU A 74 2.11 18.73 32.42
N ILE A 75 1.24 18.46 33.41
CA ILE A 75 -0.23 18.56 33.24
C ILE A 75 -0.62 20.00 32.92
N GLU A 76 -0.09 20.98 33.65
CA GLU A 76 -0.38 22.38 33.34
C GLU A 76 0.12 22.77 31.94
N LEU A 77 1.31 22.28 31.55
CA LEU A 77 1.87 22.55 30.23
C LEU A 77 1.11 21.88 29.07
N THR A 78 0.21 20.92 29.32
CA THR A 78 -0.70 20.48 28.25
C THR A 78 -1.69 21.57 27.88
N ASN A 79 -1.83 22.65 28.65
CA ASN A 79 -2.67 23.80 28.34
C ASN A 79 -1.89 24.99 27.75
N HIS A 80 -0.58 24.82 27.54
CA HIS A 80 0.31 25.89 27.09
C HIS A 80 -0.14 26.52 25.75
N PRO A 81 0.00 27.85 25.53
CA PRO A 81 -0.43 28.50 24.28
C PRO A 81 0.30 28.03 23.01
N ASN A 82 1.46 27.37 23.16
CA ASN A 82 2.23 26.79 22.05
C ASN A 82 1.93 25.29 21.90
N GLY A 83 1.41 24.86 20.74
CA GLY A 83 1.03 23.47 20.49
C GLY A 83 2.17 22.45 20.54
N VAL A 84 3.40 22.85 20.20
CA VAL A 84 4.59 21.97 20.30
C VAL A 84 4.94 21.72 21.77
N VAL A 85 4.81 22.73 22.62
CA VAL A 85 4.99 22.58 24.07
C VAL A 85 3.92 21.67 24.65
N ARG A 86 2.63 21.84 24.26
CA ARG A 86 1.54 20.93 24.70
C ARG A 86 1.86 19.48 24.33
N SER A 87 2.25 19.26 23.07
CA SER A 87 2.58 17.95 22.51
C SER A 87 3.75 17.27 23.22
N TYR A 88 4.87 17.98 23.42
CA TYR A 88 5.99 17.42 24.16
C TYR A 88 5.68 17.21 25.65
N SER A 89 4.85 18.04 26.26
CA SER A 89 4.46 17.88 27.66
C SER A 89 3.60 16.63 27.84
N PHE A 90 2.63 16.42 26.94
CA PHE A 90 1.82 15.19 26.91
C PHE A 90 2.67 13.94 26.64
N TRP A 91 3.60 14.00 25.68
CA TRP A 91 4.55 12.91 25.44
C TRP A 91 5.40 12.63 26.69
N ALA A 92 5.92 13.66 27.37
CA ALA A 92 6.68 13.48 28.61
C ALA A 92 5.81 12.88 29.75
N LEU A 93 4.54 13.26 29.85
CA LEU A 93 3.58 12.68 30.80
C LEU A 93 3.36 11.20 30.56
N SER A 94 3.36 10.75 29.31
CA SER A 94 3.14 9.34 28.95
C SER A 94 4.21 8.37 29.51
N HIS A 95 5.32 8.90 30.02
CA HIS A 95 6.35 8.13 30.75
C HIS A 95 6.24 8.23 32.28
N LYS A 96 5.26 8.96 32.83
CA LYS A 96 5.02 9.10 34.27
C LYS A 96 3.90 8.14 34.68
N LYS A 97 4.11 7.41 35.78
CA LYS A 97 3.10 6.50 36.33
C LYS A 97 1.97 7.29 37.01
N ASN A 98 0.78 6.69 37.06
CA ASN A 98 -0.39 7.22 37.77
C ASN A 98 -0.84 8.60 37.24
N VAL A 99 -0.84 8.75 35.92
CA VAL A 99 -1.42 9.89 35.21
C VAL A 99 -2.62 9.38 34.41
N ASP A 100 -3.77 10.03 34.53
CA ASP A 100 -4.93 9.74 33.68
C ASP A 100 -4.76 10.45 32.33
N LEU A 101 -3.90 9.88 31.48
CA LEU A 101 -3.59 10.45 30.17
C LEU A 101 -4.81 10.49 29.26
N PHE A 102 -5.71 9.52 29.40
CA PHE A 102 -6.91 9.46 28.59
C PHE A 102 -7.85 10.62 28.89
N SER A 103 -8.06 10.96 30.17
CA SER A 103 -8.84 12.16 30.53
C SER A 103 -8.23 13.44 29.97
N ILE A 104 -6.90 13.60 30.01
CA ILE A 104 -6.21 14.74 29.40
C ILE A 104 -6.45 14.76 27.88
N ALA A 105 -6.28 13.63 27.18
CA ALA A 105 -6.54 13.56 25.74
C ALA A 105 -7.98 13.91 25.38
N LYS A 106 -8.97 13.54 26.21
CA LYS A 106 -10.38 13.92 26.02
C LYS A 106 -10.60 15.42 26.12
N GLU A 107 -9.92 16.10 27.04
CA GLU A 107 -10.01 17.56 27.19
C GLU A 107 -9.46 18.28 25.95
N HIS A 108 -8.48 17.68 25.26
CA HIS A 108 -7.84 18.21 24.04
C HIS A 108 -8.40 17.63 22.73
N ILE A 109 -9.55 16.97 22.74
CA ILE A 109 -10.15 16.35 21.53
C ILE A 109 -10.55 17.38 20.46
N ASN A 110 -10.60 18.66 20.83
CA ASN A 110 -10.89 19.78 19.92
C ASN A 110 -9.65 20.64 19.62
N ASP A 111 -8.47 20.23 20.08
CA ASP A 111 -7.23 20.97 19.87
C ASP A 111 -6.74 20.76 18.43
N ASP A 112 -7.20 21.62 17.53
CA ASP A 112 -6.93 21.57 16.10
C ASP A 112 -5.79 22.49 15.64
N GLU A 113 -5.00 23.02 16.58
CA GLU A 113 -3.79 23.78 16.26
C GLU A 113 -2.82 22.90 15.47
N GLU A 114 -2.42 23.37 14.29
CA GLU A 114 -1.45 22.68 13.44
C GLU A 114 -0.03 22.95 13.93
N ILE A 115 0.74 21.88 14.11
CA ILE A 115 2.15 21.91 14.46
C ILE A 115 2.98 21.20 13.40
N SER A 116 4.16 21.73 13.10
CA SER A 116 5.09 21.02 12.23
C SER A 116 5.72 19.86 12.99
N THR A 117 5.73 18.68 12.38
CA THR A 117 6.33 17.47 12.94
C THR A 117 7.46 16.94 12.05
N MET A 118 8.46 16.29 12.66
CA MET A 118 9.54 15.61 11.94
C MET A 118 9.89 14.27 12.60
N PHE A 119 9.44 13.19 11.97
CA PHE A 119 9.66 11.82 12.44
C PHE A 119 10.45 11.05 11.39
N GLY A 120 11.69 10.68 11.70
CA GLY A 120 12.62 10.15 10.70
C GLY A 120 12.81 11.12 9.53
N CYS A 121 12.53 10.66 8.30
CA CYS A 121 12.63 11.47 7.09
C CYS A 121 11.33 12.20 6.72
N ILE A 122 10.27 12.07 7.51
CA ILE A 122 8.93 12.59 7.20
C ILE A 122 8.73 13.91 7.94
N ILE A 123 8.41 14.96 7.18
CA ILE A 123 7.94 16.24 7.71
C ILE A 123 6.44 16.34 7.42
N SER A 124 5.64 16.62 8.44
CA SER A 124 4.18 16.79 8.35
C SER A 124 3.73 18.05 9.09
N ASN A 125 2.45 18.38 8.93
CA ASN A 125 1.71 19.29 9.79
C ASN A 125 0.58 18.49 10.43
N ASP A 126 0.70 18.23 11.73
CA ASP A 126 -0.25 17.42 12.48
C ASP A 126 -0.99 18.30 13.49
N LYS A 127 -2.20 17.90 13.88
CA LYS A 127 -2.97 18.61 14.91
C LYS A 127 -2.55 18.15 16.30
N VAL A 128 -2.53 19.06 17.28
CA VAL A 128 -2.15 18.71 18.66
C VAL A 128 -3.02 17.58 19.22
N GLY A 129 -4.34 17.66 19.06
CA GLY A 129 -5.25 16.61 19.53
C GLY A 129 -5.03 15.26 18.83
N ASP A 130 -4.68 15.25 17.54
CA ASP A 130 -4.30 14.04 16.82
C ASP A 130 -3.00 13.45 17.38
N PHE A 131 -2.00 14.29 17.66
CA PHE A 131 -0.75 13.82 18.25
C PHE A 131 -0.94 13.22 19.66
N PHE A 132 -1.83 13.79 20.49
CA PHE A 132 -2.17 13.22 21.79
C PHE A 132 -2.78 11.82 21.64
N ILE A 133 -3.68 11.64 20.66
CA ILE A 133 -4.27 10.34 20.33
C ILE A 133 -3.19 9.37 19.84
N ASP A 134 -2.27 9.81 18.98
CA ASP A 134 -1.18 8.98 18.45
C ASP A 134 -0.23 8.49 19.54
N VAL A 135 0.14 9.35 20.51
CA VAL A 135 0.95 8.96 21.68
C VAL A 135 0.27 7.84 22.47
N LEU A 136 -1.06 7.87 22.60
CA LEU A 136 -1.79 6.85 23.34
C LEU A 136 -2.18 5.62 22.50
N THR A 137 -2.05 5.67 21.17
CA THR A 137 -2.47 4.57 20.30
C THR A 137 -1.45 3.42 20.32
N PRO A 138 -1.86 2.16 20.54
CA PRO A 138 -0.95 1.02 20.50
C PRO A 138 -0.18 0.90 19.18
N GLN A 139 1.12 0.61 19.27
CA GLN A 139 2.05 0.51 18.12
C GLN A 139 2.32 1.81 17.34
N TYR A 140 1.87 2.94 17.85
CA TYR A 140 2.21 4.27 17.34
C TYR A 140 3.32 4.90 18.19
N VAL A 141 3.51 6.22 18.04
CA VAL A 141 4.54 7.06 18.68
C VAL A 141 5.00 6.49 20.03
N ASP A 142 6.30 6.18 20.13
CA ASP A 142 6.97 5.71 21.34
C ASP A 142 6.35 4.44 21.98
N LEU A 143 6.92 3.28 21.67
CA LEU A 143 6.39 1.99 22.14
C LEU A 143 6.52 1.76 23.65
N ASP A 144 7.36 2.54 24.33
CA ASP A 144 7.64 2.39 25.76
C ASP A 144 6.74 3.29 26.64
N SER A 145 5.88 4.12 26.03
CA SER A 145 4.93 4.96 26.76
C SER A 145 3.61 4.25 27.08
N GLU A 146 2.87 4.79 28.06
CA GLU A 146 1.54 4.29 28.43
C GLU A 146 0.56 4.43 27.26
N LYS A 147 -0.21 3.37 26.98
CA LYS A 147 -1.14 3.27 25.83
C LYS A 147 -2.57 3.05 26.31
N MET A 148 -3.52 3.51 25.49
CA MET A 148 -4.93 3.20 25.67
C MET A 148 -5.19 1.70 25.57
N ASN A 149 -6.09 1.22 26.42
CA ASN A 149 -6.67 -0.11 26.29
C ASN A 149 -7.88 -0.11 25.34
N SER A 150 -8.44 -1.29 25.06
CA SER A 150 -9.57 -1.44 24.13
C SER A 150 -10.83 -0.67 24.54
N THR A 151 -11.08 -0.50 25.85
CA THR A 151 -12.23 0.23 26.36
C THR A 151 -12.08 1.72 26.11
N GLU A 152 -10.90 2.28 26.38
CA GLU A 152 -10.59 3.70 26.12
C GLU A 152 -10.63 4.02 24.63
N LEU A 153 -10.10 3.13 23.78
CA LEU A 153 -10.21 3.28 22.32
C LEU A 153 -11.67 3.31 21.84
N THR A 154 -12.54 2.49 22.44
CA THR A 154 -13.98 2.48 22.12
C THR A 154 -14.66 3.76 22.57
N GLU A 155 -14.31 4.26 23.76
CA GLU A 155 -14.82 5.55 24.27
C GLU A 155 -14.34 6.71 23.39
N LEU A 156 -13.06 6.74 23.00
CA LEU A 156 -12.49 7.74 22.11
C LEU A 156 -13.20 7.76 20.75
N ASP A 157 -13.38 6.59 20.12
CA ASP A 157 -14.10 6.50 18.84
C ASP A 157 -15.52 7.07 18.97
N SER A 158 -16.21 6.78 20.07
CA SER A 158 -17.53 7.38 20.35
C SER A 158 -17.45 8.90 20.49
N LEU A 159 -16.49 9.44 21.25
CA LEU A 159 -16.33 10.88 21.43
C LEU A 159 -16.05 11.59 20.10
N LEU A 160 -15.11 11.06 19.31
CA LEU A 160 -14.75 11.59 18.00
C LEU A 160 -15.95 11.63 17.05
N ILE A 161 -16.81 10.61 17.07
CA ILE A 161 -17.98 10.55 16.19
C ILE A 161 -19.08 11.51 16.65
N TYR A 162 -19.40 11.53 17.95
CA TYR A 162 -20.57 12.24 18.47
C TYR A 162 -20.32 13.72 18.75
N GLN A 163 -19.08 14.12 19.05
CA GLN A 163 -18.74 15.52 19.35
C GLN A 163 -18.20 16.23 18.09
N PRO A 164 -18.56 17.50 17.87
CA PRO A 164 -17.95 18.31 16.82
C PRO A 164 -16.44 18.45 17.09
N ASN A 165 -15.62 18.06 16.13
CA ASN A 165 -14.16 18.25 16.16
C ASN A 165 -13.60 18.19 14.73
N TYR A 166 -12.39 18.70 14.55
CA TYR A 166 -11.70 18.76 13.25
C TYR A 166 -10.50 17.82 13.14
N LEU A 167 -10.35 16.88 14.08
CA LEU A 167 -9.21 15.96 14.11
C LEU A 167 -9.29 14.93 12.97
N SER A 168 -8.13 14.57 12.42
CA SER A 168 -8.02 13.52 11.41
C SER A 168 -8.36 12.15 12.00
N SER A 169 -8.13 11.93 13.29
CA SER A 169 -8.53 10.71 14.03
C SER A 169 -10.02 10.42 13.92
N ARG A 170 -10.86 11.45 13.75
CA ARG A 170 -12.30 11.31 13.52
C ARG A 170 -12.62 10.53 12.24
N TYR A 171 -11.84 10.74 11.18
CA TYR A 171 -11.96 9.97 9.92
C TYR A 171 -11.85 8.47 10.21
N SER A 172 -10.82 8.10 10.97
CA SER A 172 -10.51 6.72 11.31
C SER A 172 -11.57 6.10 12.23
N ALA A 173 -12.03 6.85 13.23
CA ALA A 173 -13.12 6.43 14.11
C ALA A 173 -14.41 6.12 13.33
N ILE A 174 -14.83 7.04 12.44
CA ILE A 174 -16.02 6.86 11.60
C ILE A 174 -15.87 5.61 10.72
N ASN A 175 -14.73 5.44 10.04
CA ASN A 175 -14.50 4.33 9.13
C ASN A 175 -14.50 2.95 9.82
N ARG A 176 -13.96 2.87 11.04
CA ARG A 176 -13.94 1.65 11.87
C ARG A 176 -15.28 1.36 12.53
N ALA A 177 -16.16 2.36 12.65
CA ALA A 177 -17.41 2.21 13.37
C ALA A 177 -18.26 1.07 12.80
N THR A 178 -18.71 0.19 13.70
CA THR A 178 -19.63 -0.90 13.34
C THR A 178 -21.03 -0.31 13.13
N PRO A 179 -21.69 -0.57 11.98
CA PRO A 179 -23.04 -0.08 11.74
C PRO A 179 -24.03 -0.60 12.79
N THR A 180 -24.73 0.30 13.48
CA THR A 180 -25.80 -0.03 14.42
C THR A 180 -26.97 0.94 14.28
N GLU A 181 -28.21 0.51 14.53
CA GLU A 181 -29.38 1.37 14.42
C GLU A 181 -29.30 2.64 15.30
N LYS A 182 -28.58 2.58 16.43
CA LYS A 182 -28.35 3.74 17.31
C LYS A 182 -27.38 4.75 16.70
N LEU A 183 -26.38 4.28 15.96
CA LEU A 183 -25.36 5.11 15.34
C LEU A 183 -25.83 5.72 14.02
N TYR A 184 -26.76 5.07 13.33
CA TYR A 184 -27.27 5.49 12.02
C TYR A 184 -27.69 6.97 11.94
N PRO A 185 -28.51 7.52 12.88
CA PRO A 185 -28.92 8.93 12.80
C PRO A 185 -27.72 9.88 12.83
N LYS A 186 -26.72 9.61 13.69
CA LYS A 186 -25.53 10.45 13.79
C LYS A 186 -24.68 10.37 12.53
N ILE A 187 -24.45 9.18 11.98
CA ILE A 187 -23.69 9.05 10.72
C ILE A 187 -24.38 9.79 9.58
N ARG A 188 -25.72 9.70 9.48
CA ARG A 188 -26.49 10.41 8.47
C ARG A 188 -26.43 11.93 8.65
N GLU A 189 -26.51 12.42 9.89
CA GLU A 189 -26.32 13.82 10.25
C GLU A 189 -24.95 14.33 9.76
N LEU A 190 -23.86 13.60 10.03
CA LEU A 190 -22.50 13.96 9.59
C LEU A 190 -22.38 14.11 8.07
N VAL A 191 -23.11 13.29 7.30
CA VAL A 191 -23.10 13.40 5.83
C VAL A 191 -23.86 14.64 5.36
N ILE A 192 -25.00 14.93 5.96
CA ILE A 192 -25.91 16.00 5.49
C ILE A 192 -25.43 17.37 5.95
N GLU A 193 -25.06 17.49 7.22
CA GLU A 193 -24.75 18.76 7.86
C GLU A 193 -23.28 19.13 7.70
N GLU A 194 -22.38 18.16 7.87
CA GLU A 194 -20.93 18.39 7.82
C GLU A 194 -20.29 18.00 6.46
N LYS A 195 -21.05 17.41 5.53
CA LYS A 195 -20.54 16.87 4.25
C LYS A 195 -19.39 15.87 4.44
N ASN A 196 -19.39 15.15 5.56
CA ASN A 196 -18.29 14.28 5.94
C ASN A 196 -18.20 13.04 5.02
N GLN A 197 -17.07 12.90 4.33
CA GLN A 197 -16.89 11.88 3.29
C GLN A 197 -16.67 10.47 3.86
N SER A 198 -16.05 10.33 5.03
CA SER A 198 -15.92 9.04 5.75
C SER A 198 -17.28 8.56 6.24
N ALA A 199 -18.10 9.50 6.70
CA ALA A 199 -19.46 9.21 7.14
C ALA A 199 -20.31 8.72 5.96
N LEU A 200 -20.09 9.21 4.74
CA LEU A 200 -20.79 8.73 3.55
C LEU A 200 -20.51 7.24 3.29
N VAL A 201 -19.23 6.85 3.34
CA VAL A 201 -18.82 5.45 3.17
C VAL A 201 -19.44 4.58 4.26
N THR A 202 -19.45 5.07 5.50
CA THR A 202 -20.05 4.35 6.63
C THR A 202 -21.58 4.29 6.54
N LEU A 203 -22.23 5.33 6.03
CA LEU A 203 -23.67 5.38 5.77
C LEU A 203 -24.09 4.30 4.78
N ALA A 204 -23.31 4.10 3.72
CA ALA A 204 -23.59 3.08 2.71
C ALA A 204 -23.60 1.65 3.28
N LYS A 205 -22.83 1.36 4.33
CA LYS A 205 -22.83 0.05 5.00
C LYS A 205 -24.20 -0.31 5.62
N TYR A 206 -25.07 0.68 5.88
CA TYR A 206 -26.44 0.43 6.36
C TYR A 206 -27.40 0.00 5.25
N GLN A 207 -27.06 0.23 3.98
CA GLN A 207 -27.83 -0.21 2.81
C GLN A 207 -29.31 0.23 2.82
N LYS A 208 -29.62 1.42 3.37
CA LYS A 208 -30.99 1.94 3.44
C LYS A 208 -31.36 2.72 2.17
N GLU A 209 -32.54 2.44 1.63
CA GLU A 209 -32.98 3.03 0.35
C GLU A 209 -33.10 4.55 0.39
N GLN A 210 -33.46 5.11 1.54
CA GLN A 210 -33.57 6.55 1.75
C GLN A 210 -32.24 7.32 1.61
N ASP A 211 -31.10 6.62 1.61
CA ASP A 211 -29.77 7.22 1.46
C ASP A 211 -29.24 7.17 0.02
N ILE A 212 -29.99 6.59 -0.92
CA ILE A 212 -29.60 6.47 -2.33
C ILE A 212 -29.34 7.86 -2.93
N GLU A 213 -30.26 8.82 -2.76
CA GLU A 213 -30.07 10.16 -3.32
C GLU A 213 -28.91 10.92 -2.66
N ILE A 214 -28.62 10.64 -1.39
CA ILE A 214 -27.47 11.25 -0.69
C ILE A 214 -26.17 10.75 -1.31
N ILE A 215 -26.04 9.43 -1.50
CA ILE A 215 -24.85 8.81 -2.11
C ILE A 215 -24.69 9.27 -3.56
N LYS A 216 -25.77 9.21 -4.35
CA LYS A 216 -25.75 9.55 -5.78
C LYS A 216 -25.29 10.99 -6.03
N ASN A 217 -25.70 11.92 -5.17
CA ASN A 217 -25.43 13.34 -5.36
C ASN A 217 -24.16 13.82 -4.63
N ASN A 218 -23.45 12.94 -3.92
CA ASN A 218 -22.21 13.30 -3.26
C ASN A 218 -21.07 13.50 -4.26
N ARG A 219 -20.37 14.64 -4.12
CA ARG A 219 -19.12 14.94 -4.80
C ARG A 219 -18.30 15.86 -3.89
N SER A 220 -17.06 15.47 -3.59
CA SER A 220 -16.10 16.34 -2.89
C SER A 220 -15.70 17.52 -3.77
N GLU A 221 -15.35 18.64 -3.15
CA GLU A 221 -14.86 19.82 -3.88
C GLU A 221 -13.59 19.46 -4.67
N ASN A 222 -13.60 19.77 -5.96
CA ASN A 222 -12.50 19.47 -6.88
C ASN A 222 -12.62 20.32 -8.15
N ASP A 223 -11.49 20.86 -8.59
CA ASP A 223 -11.38 21.70 -9.79
C ASP A 223 -11.70 20.93 -11.08
N LYS A 224 -11.47 19.61 -11.09
CA LYS A 224 -11.71 18.75 -12.25
C LYS A 224 -13.11 18.16 -12.22
N VAL A 225 -13.90 18.44 -13.25
CA VAL A 225 -15.33 18.04 -13.36
C VAL A 225 -15.51 16.51 -13.28
N GLU A 226 -14.52 15.75 -13.76
CA GLU A 226 -14.48 14.30 -13.76
C GLU A 226 -14.02 13.67 -12.43
N SER A 227 -13.58 14.49 -11.46
CA SER A 227 -13.05 14.06 -10.17
C SER A 227 -13.96 14.45 -9.00
N GLY A 228 -13.65 13.95 -7.80
CA GLY A 228 -14.36 14.25 -6.55
C GLY A 228 -15.38 13.19 -6.14
N TYR A 229 -15.42 12.04 -6.81
CA TYR A 229 -16.35 10.94 -6.54
C TYR A 229 -15.69 9.76 -5.81
N TYR A 230 -14.44 9.88 -5.35
CA TYR A 230 -13.72 8.80 -4.65
C TYR A 230 -14.59 8.11 -3.59
N HIS A 231 -15.09 8.87 -2.61
CA HIS A 231 -15.92 8.33 -1.53
C HIS A 231 -17.30 7.89 -2.02
N THR A 232 -17.83 8.51 -3.08
CA THR A 232 -19.08 8.09 -3.72
C THR A 232 -18.93 6.70 -4.33
N TYR A 233 -17.83 6.41 -5.03
CA TYR A 233 -17.56 5.09 -5.58
C TYR A 233 -17.33 4.05 -4.49
N VAL A 234 -16.60 4.39 -3.43
CA VAL A 234 -16.43 3.51 -2.27
C VAL A 234 -17.78 3.22 -1.60
N ALA A 235 -18.65 4.22 -1.44
CA ALA A 235 -20.00 4.02 -0.91
C ALA A 235 -20.84 3.11 -1.82
N ILE A 236 -20.82 3.31 -3.14
CA ILE A 236 -21.53 2.47 -4.10
C ILE A 236 -21.04 1.02 -4.05
N SER A 237 -19.74 0.77 -3.84
CA SER A 237 -19.22 -0.60 -3.76
C SER A 237 -19.70 -1.35 -2.50
N GLN A 238 -20.03 -0.64 -1.42
CA GLN A 238 -20.65 -1.20 -0.21
C GLN A 238 -22.16 -1.41 -0.35
N PHE A 239 -22.81 -0.65 -1.23
CA PHE A 239 -24.25 -0.68 -1.45
C PHE A 239 -24.60 -0.57 -2.95
N PRO A 240 -24.32 -1.60 -3.77
CA PRO A 240 -24.60 -1.55 -5.20
C PRO A 240 -26.10 -1.54 -5.48
N ARG A 241 -26.58 -0.56 -6.24
CA ARG A 241 -28.00 -0.30 -6.53
C ARG A 241 -28.19 0.19 -7.97
N PRO A 242 -29.15 -0.34 -8.75
CA PRO A 242 -29.37 0.07 -10.14
C PRO A 242 -29.41 1.58 -10.38
N GLU A 243 -29.91 2.33 -9.41
CA GLU A 243 -30.02 3.79 -9.36
C GLU A 243 -28.67 4.51 -9.54
N PHE A 244 -27.54 3.87 -9.21
CA PHE A 244 -26.20 4.46 -9.36
C PHE A 244 -25.54 4.15 -10.72
N ILE A 245 -26.06 3.20 -11.50
CA ILE A 245 -25.46 2.80 -12.78
C ILE A 245 -25.31 3.97 -13.77
N PRO A 246 -26.31 4.87 -13.94
CA PRO A 246 -26.16 6.00 -14.85
C PRO A 246 -25.01 6.94 -14.48
N LEU A 247 -24.75 7.13 -13.18
CA LEU A 247 -23.62 7.92 -12.69
C LEU A 247 -22.29 7.24 -13.04
N LEU A 248 -22.16 5.94 -12.77
CA LEU A 248 -20.95 5.17 -13.06
C LEU A 248 -20.63 5.16 -14.56
N GLU A 249 -21.64 4.97 -15.41
CA GLU A 249 -21.49 4.99 -16.87
C GLU A 249 -21.08 6.37 -17.39
N THR A 250 -21.74 7.42 -16.89
CA THR A 250 -21.40 8.81 -17.24
C THR A 250 -19.95 9.14 -16.86
N ASN A 251 -19.56 8.78 -15.64
CA ASN A 251 -18.22 9.10 -15.15
C ASN A 251 -17.16 8.25 -15.83
N LEU A 252 -17.42 6.97 -16.12
CA LEU A 252 -16.53 6.13 -16.93
C LEU A 252 -16.23 6.78 -18.28
N ASN A 253 -17.25 7.25 -19.00
CA ASN A 253 -17.06 7.87 -20.31
C ASN A 253 -16.16 9.11 -20.25
N LYS A 254 -16.26 9.92 -19.19
CA LYS A 254 -15.40 11.10 -18.95
C LYS A 254 -13.94 10.75 -18.67
N THR A 255 -13.61 9.48 -18.44
CA THR A 255 -12.23 9.06 -18.18
C THR A 255 -11.48 8.61 -19.44
N LEU A 256 -12.17 8.33 -20.54
CA LEU A 256 -11.62 7.57 -21.67
C LEU A 256 -10.74 8.40 -22.63
N ASP A 257 -10.94 9.72 -22.68
CA ASP A 257 -10.19 10.69 -23.48
C ASP A 257 -9.10 11.42 -22.68
N ASN A 258 -8.93 11.08 -21.41
CA ASN A 258 -7.95 11.74 -20.55
C ASN A 258 -6.51 11.37 -20.91
N THR A 259 -5.63 12.38 -20.90
CA THR A 259 -4.19 12.24 -21.17
C THR A 259 -3.36 11.87 -19.93
N HIS A 260 -4.00 11.78 -18.76
CA HIS A 260 -3.41 11.47 -17.47
C HIS A 260 -4.22 10.41 -16.76
N TYR A 261 -3.64 9.67 -15.81
CA TYR A 261 -4.40 8.74 -14.98
C TYR A 261 -4.81 9.39 -13.66
N SER A 262 -5.90 8.90 -13.07
CA SER A 262 -6.32 9.25 -11.70
C SER A 262 -6.45 7.99 -10.86
N ASN A 263 -6.01 8.07 -9.59
CA ASN A 263 -6.21 6.99 -8.62
C ASN A 263 -7.71 6.78 -8.31
N GLU A 264 -8.54 7.81 -8.51
CA GLU A 264 -9.99 7.74 -8.30
C GLU A 264 -10.67 6.71 -9.22
N TRP A 265 -10.12 6.50 -10.42
CA TRP A 265 -10.67 5.52 -11.38
C TRP A 265 -10.60 4.09 -10.86
N ARG A 266 -9.66 3.80 -9.96
CA ARG A 266 -9.60 2.50 -9.27
C ARG A 266 -10.90 2.24 -8.51
N GLU A 267 -11.39 3.23 -7.76
CA GLU A 267 -12.63 3.09 -7.01
C GLU A 267 -13.85 3.07 -7.93
N LEU A 268 -13.82 3.82 -9.05
CA LEU A 268 -14.87 3.71 -10.08
C LEU A 268 -15.01 2.27 -10.60
N TYR A 269 -13.91 1.61 -10.96
CA TYR A 269 -13.95 0.24 -11.45
C TYR A 269 -14.37 -0.76 -10.37
N LYS A 270 -13.96 -0.55 -9.12
CA LYS A 270 -14.46 -1.34 -7.97
C LYS A 270 -15.95 -1.17 -7.77
N ALA A 271 -16.47 0.06 -7.85
CA ALA A 271 -17.89 0.33 -7.77
C ALA A 271 -18.67 -0.41 -8.87
N ILE A 272 -18.17 -0.41 -10.12
CA ILE A 272 -18.77 -1.17 -11.22
C ILE A 272 -18.69 -2.69 -10.96
N ALA A 273 -17.52 -3.21 -10.55
CA ALA A 273 -17.31 -4.63 -10.30
C ALA A 273 -18.12 -5.18 -9.11
N SER A 274 -18.51 -4.32 -8.16
CA SER A 274 -19.34 -4.74 -7.03
C SER A 274 -20.74 -5.26 -7.41
N TYR A 275 -21.24 -4.92 -8.60
CA TYR A 275 -22.57 -5.31 -9.08
C TYR A 275 -22.69 -6.77 -9.52
N LYS A 276 -21.57 -7.41 -9.93
CA LYS A 276 -21.52 -8.83 -10.33
C LYS A 276 -22.64 -9.24 -11.30
N ASN A 277 -22.93 -8.38 -12.28
CA ASN A 277 -24.02 -8.59 -13.24
C ASN A 277 -23.61 -8.22 -14.67
N LYS A 278 -24.48 -8.49 -15.64
CA LYS A 278 -24.19 -8.29 -17.06
C LYS A 278 -23.82 -6.84 -17.40
N LYS A 279 -24.53 -5.87 -16.82
CA LYS A 279 -24.25 -4.45 -17.04
C LYS A 279 -22.87 -4.05 -16.50
N ALA A 280 -22.44 -4.63 -15.37
CA ALA A 280 -21.07 -4.44 -14.88
C ALA A 280 -20.03 -4.94 -15.89
N VAL A 281 -20.22 -6.15 -16.45
CA VAL A 281 -19.33 -6.70 -17.48
C VAL A 281 -19.29 -5.79 -18.71
N GLU A 282 -20.43 -5.30 -19.17
CA GLU A 282 -20.50 -4.37 -20.31
C GLU A 282 -19.66 -3.11 -20.05
N LEU A 283 -19.84 -2.47 -18.89
CA LEU A 283 -19.08 -1.28 -18.52
C LEU A 283 -17.57 -1.57 -18.36
N LEU A 284 -17.20 -2.69 -17.74
CA LEU A 284 -15.80 -3.09 -17.57
C LEU A 284 -15.11 -3.45 -18.90
N LYS A 285 -15.87 -3.77 -19.96
CA LYS A 285 -15.32 -3.99 -21.32
C LYS A 285 -15.02 -2.70 -22.09
N VAL A 286 -15.64 -1.58 -21.72
CA VAL A 286 -15.48 -0.29 -22.44
C VAL A 286 -14.01 0.12 -22.58
N PRO A 287 -13.16 0.06 -21.55
CA PRO A 287 -11.79 0.55 -21.66
C PRO A 287 -10.90 -0.22 -22.65
N PHE A 288 -11.25 -1.47 -22.97
CA PHE A 288 -10.50 -2.28 -23.93
C PHE A 288 -10.60 -1.75 -25.36
N SER A 289 -11.64 -0.96 -25.67
CA SER A 289 -11.96 -0.52 -27.03
C SER A 289 -12.13 0.99 -27.20
N LYS A 290 -12.38 1.74 -26.12
CA LYS A 290 -12.77 3.16 -26.20
C LYS A 290 -11.76 4.15 -25.61
N VAL A 291 -10.70 3.68 -24.94
CA VAL A 291 -9.65 4.60 -24.46
C VAL A 291 -8.82 5.10 -25.65
N GLU A 292 -8.70 6.42 -25.78
CA GLU A 292 -8.03 7.04 -26.92
C GLU A 292 -6.50 6.91 -26.86
N HIS A 293 -5.94 7.03 -25.65
CA HIS A 293 -4.50 7.06 -25.42
C HIS A 293 -3.96 5.70 -24.96
N GLN A 294 -3.11 5.05 -25.77
CA GLN A 294 -2.56 3.72 -25.48
C GLN A 294 -1.78 3.63 -24.15
N ASN A 295 -1.02 4.69 -23.83
CA ASN A 295 -0.29 4.80 -22.56
C ASN A 295 -1.22 4.93 -21.34
N ILE A 296 -2.47 5.36 -21.55
CA ILE A 296 -3.50 5.47 -20.50
C ILE A 296 -4.33 4.19 -20.41
N LYS A 297 -4.61 3.55 -21.55
CA LYS A 297 -5.33 2.28 -21.65
C LYS A 297 -4.80 1.23 -20.66
N LYS A 298 -3.48 1.05 -20.58
CA LYS A 298 -2.85 0.11 -19.64
C LYS A 298 -3.24 0.33 -18.17
N TYR A 299 -3.45 1.58 -17.76
CA TYR A 299 -3.88 1.89 -16.39
C TYR A 299 -5.33 1.49 -16.18
N HIS A 300 -6.23 1.79 -17.12
CA HIS A 300 -7.61 1.32 -17.05
C HIS A 300 -7.69 -0.20 -17.00
N ILE A 301 -6.95 -0.92 -17.85
CA ILE A 301 -6.99 -2.38 -17.84
C ILE A 301 -6.45 -2.95 -16.53
N ARG A 302 -5.36 -2.37 -15.99
CA ARG A 302 -4.85 -2.72 -14.66
C ARG A 302 -5.87 -2.48 -13.55
N PHE A 303 -6.62 -1.38 -13.61
CA PHE A 303 -7.65 -1.08 -12.61
C PHE A 303 -8.88 -1.98 -12.74
N VAL A 304 -9.30 -2.32 -13.97
CA VAL A 304 -10.32 -3.34 -14.22
C VAL A 304 -9.89 -4.67 -13.64
N TYR A 305 -8.66 -5.13 -13.93
CA TYR A 305 -8.10 -6.38 -13.41
C TYR A 305 -8.13 -6.42 -11.88
N ALA A 306 -7.63 -5.35 -11.23
CA ALA A 306 -7.64 -5.25 -9.78
C ALA A 306 -9.07 -5.26 -9.19
N ALA A 307 -10.01 -4.57 -9.83
CA ALA A 307 -11.40 -4.53 -9.38
C ALA A 307 -12.10 -5.90 -9.47
N ILE A 308 -11.97 -6.61 -10.59
CA ILE A 308 -12.58 -7.94 -10.71
C ILE A 308 -11.89 -8.96 -9.81
N GLN A 309 -10.59 -8.82 -9.54
CA GLN A 309 -9.87 -9.64 -8.56
C GLN A 309 -10.33 -9.39 -7.12
N GLU A 310 -10.75 -8.18 -6.77
CA GLU A 310 -11.33 -7.87 -5.45
C GLU A 310 -12.77 -8.38 -5.33
N PHE A 311 -13.57 -8.23 -6.40
CA PHE A 311 -14.97 -8.64 -6.46
C PHE A 311 -15.18 -9.95 -7.23
N GLN A 312 -14.31 -10.94 -7.02
CA GLN A 312 -14.31 -12.19 -7.80
C GLN A 312 -15.71 -12.78 -7.96
N ASP A 313 -16.03 -13.14 -9.20
CA ASP A 313 -17.29 -13.75 -9.62
C ASP A 313 -17.10 -14.43 -10.99
N LEU A 314 -17.82 -15.54 -11.22
CA LEU A 314 -17.80 -16.30 -12.48
C LEU A 314 -18.15 -15.44 -13.69
N ILE A 315 -18.98 -14.41 -13.50
CA ILE A 315 -19.39 -13.51 -14.58
C ILE A 315 -18.21 -12.72 -15.18
N TYR A 316 -17.09 -12.61 -14.46
CA TYR A 316 -15.88 -11.91 -14.89
C TYR A 316 -14.83 -12.81 -15.58
N ASN A 317 -15.08 -14.13 -15.70
CA ASN A 317 -14.11 -15.06 -16.30
C ASN A 317 -13.64 -14.64 -17.70
N GLU A 318 -14.55 -14.21 -18.57
CA GLU A 318 -14.21 -13.74 -19.90
C GLU A 318 -13.31 -12.50 -19.89
N LEU A 319 -13.40 -11.65 -18.87
CA LEU A 319 -12.49 -10.50 -18.71
C LEU A 319 -11.09 -10.97 -18.30
N TYR A 320 -10.97 -11.95 -17.40
CA TYR A 320 -9.65 -12.49 -17.06
C TYR A 320 -8.97 -13.12 -18.27
N TRP A 321 -9.69 -13.93 -19.04
CA TRP A 321 -9.18 -14.50 -20.28
C TRP A 321 -8.70 -13.42 -21.24
N LYS A 322 -9.53 -12.39 -21.46
CA LYS A 322 -9.20 -11.28 -22.36
C LYS A 322 -7.95 -10.52 -21.90
N ILE A 323 -7.85 -10.21 -20.61
CA ILE A 323 -6.71 -9.47 -20.05
C ILE A 323 -5.42 -10.29 -20.20
N TRP A 324 -5.48 -11.59 -19.92
CA TRP A 324 -4.32 -12.45 -20.12
C TRP A 324 -3.95 -12.56 -21.60
N GLU A 325 -4.92 -12.77 -22.49
CA GLU A 325 -4.70 -12.91 -23.94
C GLU A 325 -4.11 -11.67 -24.61
N ASP A 326 -4.63 -10.49 -24.26
CA ASP A 326 -4.32 -9.21 -24.91
C ASP A 326 -3.15 -8.50 -24.24
N GLU A 327 -3.02 -8.57 -22.90
CA GLU A 327 -2.07 -7.77 -22.13
C GLU A 327 -0.98 -8.61 -21.44
N GLY A 328 -1.03 -9.94 -21.53
CA GLY A 328 -0.05 -10.82 -20.85
C GLY A 328 -0.10 -10.74 -19.33
N SER A 329 -1.22 -10.25 -18.76
CA SER A 329 -1.32 -9.98 -17.32
C SER A 329 -2.21 -11.01 -16.63
N ILE A 330 -1.63 -11.76 -15.70
CA ILE A 330 -2.33 -12.76 -14.90
C ILE A 330 -1.58 -12.97 -13.57
N SER A 331 -2.31 -13.04 -12.46
CA SER A 331 -1.73 -13.38 -11.15
C SER A 331 -1.71 -14.90 -10.95
N PRO A 332 -0.82 -15.45 -10.11
CA PRO A 332 -0.78 -16.89 -9.85
C PRO A 332 -2.12 -17.46 -9.36
N GLU A 333 -2.86 -16.70 -8.54
CA GLU A 333 -4.16 -17.12 -8.01
C GLU A 333 -5.21 -17.23 -9.12
N ILE A 334 -5.32 -16.22 -9.98
CA ILE A 334 -6.27 -16.23 -11.09
C ILE A 334 -5.84 -17.25 -12.15
N TYR A 335 -4.54 -17.41 -12.40
CA TYR A 335 -4.03 -18.47 -13.28
C TYR A 335 -4.47 -19.84 -12.80
N LYS A 336 -4.25 -20.16 -11.51
CA LYS A 336 -4.68 -21.44 -10.91
C LYS A 336 -6.19 -21.64 -11.06
N TYR A 337 -6.97 -20.60 -10.79
CA TYR A 337 -8.42 -20.63 -10.94
C TYR A 337 -8.84 -20.94 -12.39
N LEU A 338 -8.32 -20.18 -13.36
CA LEU A 338 -8.62 -20.35 -14.78
C LEU A 338 -8.12 -21.69 -15.34
N PHE A 339 -6.97 -22.19 -14.86
CA PHE A 339 -6.46 -23.50 -15.24
C PHE A 339 -7.37 -24.63 -14.77
N ASN A 340 -7.99 -24.50 -13.59
CA ASN A 340 -8.97 -25.49 -13.12
C ASN A 340 -10.32 -25.37 -13.85
N GLU A 341 -10.70 -24.16 -14.29
CA GLU A 341 -11.94 -23.92 -15.04
C GLU A 341 -11.86 -24.42 -16.48
N ASN A 342 -10.79 -24.04 -17.20
CA ASN A 342 -10.55 -24.44 -18.57
C ASN A 342 -9.06 -24.76 -18.80
N PRO A 343 -8.62 -25.98 -18.43
CA PRO A 343 -7.21 -26.38 -18.52
C PRO A 343 -6.63 -26.22 -19.92
N SER A 344 -7.40 -26.59 -20.96
CA SER A 344 -6.96 -26.52 -22.35
C SER A 344 -6.66 -25.08 -22.79
N LYS A 345 -7.54 -24.12 -22.44
CA LYS A 345 -7.33 -22.71 -22.78
C LYS A 345 -6.16 -22.11 -21.99
N ALA A 346 -6.11 -22.33 -20.68
CA ALA A 346 -5.00 -21.85 -19.86
C ALA A 346 -3.65 -22.41 -20.34
N TYR A 347 -3.59 -23.69 -20.70
CA TYR A 347 -2.37 -24.30 -21.21
C TYR A 347 -1.97 -23.78 -22.59
N GLY A 348 -2.94 -23.48 -23.45
CA GLY A 348 -2.70 -22.80 -24.71
C GLY A 348 -2.02 -21.44 -24.52
N LEU A 349 -2.53 -20.63 -23.60
CA LEU A 349 -1.95 -19.32 -23.27
C LEU A 349 -0.61 -19.45 -22.53
N THR A 350 -0.46 -20.46 -21.68
CA THR A 350 0.82 -20.79 -21.04
C THR A 350 1.91 -21.03 -22.09
N LYS A 351 1.60 -21.84 -23.12
CA LYS A 351 2.55 -22.09 -24.21
C LYS A 351 2.86 -20.83 -25.01
N LYS A 352 1.85 -19.98 -25.28
CA LYS A 352 2.03 -18.69 -25.95
C LYS A 352 2.95 -17.75 -25.17
N GLU A 353 2.84 -17.73 -23.84
CA GLU A 353 3.64 -16.88 -22.96
C GLU A 353 5.08 -17.40 -22.82
N MET A 354 5.25 -18.72 -22.70
CA MET A 354 6.54 -19.34 -22.39
C MET A 354 7.41 -19.63 -23.62
N ILE A 355 6.84 -19.63 -24.83
CA ILE A 355 7.53 -20.02 -26.07
C ILE A 355 7.41 -18.87 -27.09
N GLU A 356 8.55 -18.35 -27.51
CA GLU A 356 8.58 -17.27 -28.50
C GLU A 356 7.97 -17.74 -29.84
N ASN A 357 7.11 -16.91 -30.44
CA ASN A 357 6.44 -17.19 -31.73
C ASN A 357 5.58 -18.47 -31.76
N TYR A 358 5.12 -18.98 -30.61
CA TYR A 358 4.28 -20.17 -30.54
C TYR A 358 3.04 -20.08 -31.45
N GLN A 359 2.90 -21.05 -32.34
CA GLN A 359 1.71 -21.21 -33.18
C GLN A 359 0.81 -22.29 -32.57
N PRO A 360 -0.44 -21.95 -32.19
CA PRO A 360 -1.37 -22.92 -31.63
C PRO A 360 -1.64 -24.06 -32.63
N GLN A 361 -1.38 -25.29 -32.22
CA GLN A 361 -1.81 -26.48 -32.95
C GLN A 361 -3.08 -27.04 -32.30
N LYS A 362 -4.07 -27.43 -33.11
CA LYS A 362 -5.23 -28.16 -32.59
C LYS A 362 -4.76 -29.47 -31.97
N SER A 363 -5.13 -29.69 -30.73
CA SER A 363 -4.82 -30.90 -29.98
C SER A 363 -6.01 -31.26 -29.10
N ASP A 364 -6.38 -32.53 -29.07
CA ASP A 364 -7.40 -33.07 -28.18
C ASP A 364 -6.84 -33.35 -26.76
N PHE A 365 -5.58 -33.01 -26.52
CA PHE A 365 -4.95 -33.14 -25.20
C PHE A 365 -5.60 -32.18 -24.19
N VAL A 366 -6.07 -32.74 -23.08
CA VAL A 366 -6.58 -31.99 -21.93
C VAL A 366 -5.53 -32.04 -20.82
N PRO A 367 -4.90 -30.90 -20.48
CA PRO A 367 -3.94 -30.81 -19.38
C PRO A 367 -4.55 -31.16 -18.03
N SER A 368 -3.75 -31.74 -17.14
CA SER A 368 -4.11 -32.07 -15.77
C SER A 368 -3.40 -31.16 -14.77
N ALA A 369 -4.09 -30.82 -13.68
CA ALA A 369 -3.49 -30.18 -12.50
C ALA A 369 -2.75 -31.18 -11.59
N LYS A 370 -2.85 -32.50 -11.86
CA LYS A 370 -2.23 -33.52 -11.03
C LYS A 370 -0.70 -33.41 -11.11
N GLY A 371 -0.05 -33.18 -9.97
CA GLY A 371 1.40 -33.03 -9.88
C GLY A 371 1.91 -31.64 -10.26
N VAL A 372 1.01 -30.67 -10.50
CA VAL A 372 1.37 -29.26 -10.67
C VAL A 372 1.51 -28.61 -9.30
N GLU A 373 2.67 -28.01 -9.06
CA GLU A 373 2.90 -27.11 -7.93
C GLU A 373 2.59 -25.67 -8.34
N PHE A 374 1.56 -25.07 -7.74
CA PHE A 374 1.22 -23.67 -7.93
C PHE A 374 1.96 -22.83 -6.89
N THR A 375 2.81 -21.90 -7.34
CA THR A 375 3.66 -21.06 -6.49
C THR A 375 3.23 -19.60 -6.54
N GLU A 376 3.85 -18.73 -5.74
CA GLU A 376 3.64 -17.28 -5.81
C GLU A 376 4.25 -16.65 -7.08
N GLY A 377 5.10 -17.39 -7.81
CA GLY A 377 5.69 -16.96 -9.07
C GLY A 377 4.88 -17.42 -10.27
N ILE A 378 4.39 -16.48 -11.09
CA ILE A 378 3.57 -16.85 -12.27
C ILE A 378 4.36 -17.67 -13.30
N TYR A 379 5.59 -17.27 -13.62
CA TYR A 379 6.45 -18.00 -14.58
C TYR A 379 6.84 -19.39 -14.08
N GLU A 380 7.10 -19.52 -12.77
CA GLU A 380 7.37 -20.83 -12.18
C GLU A 380 6.14 -21.73 -12.24
N THR A 381 4.97 -21.19 -11.90
CA THR A 381 3.71 -21.93 -11.98
C THR A 381 3.44 -22.40 -13.41
N MET A 382 3.61 -21.53 -14.41
CA MET A 382 3.48 -21.87 -15.82
C MET A 382 4.47 -22.97 -16.24
N LEU A 383 5.72 -22.88 -15.79
CA LEU A 383 6.73 -23.90 -16.05
C LEU A 383 6.38 -25.25 -15.39
N ASN A 384 5.91 -25.24 -14.14
CA ASN A 384 5.47 -26.45 -13.43
C ASN A 384 4.28 -27.12 -14.15
N VAL A 385 3.37 -26.32 -14.71
CA VAL A 385 2.29 -26.84 -15.58
C VAL A 385 2.85 -27.52 -16.82
N LEU A 386 3.83 -26.92 -17.52
CA LEU A 386 4.50 -27.56 -18.65
C LEU A 386 5.19 -28.86 -18.22
N ILE A 387 5.95 -28.87 -17.12
CA ILE A 387 6.68 -30.05 -16.64
C ILE A 387 5.73 -31.23 -16.36
N ALA A 388 4.58 -30.96 -15.74
CA ALA A 388 3.62 -31.99 -15.38
C ALA A 388 2.85 -32.57 -16.59
N ASN A 389 2.73 -31.81 -17.69
CA ASN A 389 1.85 -32.14 -18.81
C ASN A 389 2.57 -32.45 -20.13
N ASP A 390 3.75 -31.87 -20.36
CA ASP A 390 4.56 -32.05 -21.56
C ASP A 390 6.04 -31.80 -21.22
N ARG A 391 6.68 -32.83 -20.69
CA ARG A 391 8.05 -32.74 -20.18
C ARG A 391 9.07 -32.42 -21.28
N ASP A 392 8.85 -32.88 -22.50
CA ASP A 392 9.75 -32.61 -23.62
C ASP A 392 9.67 -31.15 -24.04
N LEU A 393 8.46 -30.57 -24.08
CA LEU A 393 8.29 -29.15 -24.31
C LEU A 393 8.87 -28.32 -23.18
N ALA A 394 8.63 -28.70 -21.93
CA ALA A 394 9.19 -28.04 -20.76
C ALA A 394 10.73 -28.02 -20.81
N ASN A 395 11.35 -29.15 -21.16
CA ASN A 395 12.80 -29.23 -21.31
C ASN A 395 13.33 -28.29 -22.41
N LYS A 396 12.61 -28.14 -23.54
CA LYS A 396 12.98 -27.18 -24.58
C LYS A 396 12.89 -25.73 -24.08
N VAL A 397 11.80 -25.39 -23.39
CA VAL A 397 11.62 -24.05 -22.79
C VAL A 397 12.72 -23.77 -21.78
N ILE A 398 13.05 -24.70 -20.90
CA ILE A 398 14.14 -24.55 -19.91
C ILE A 398 15.48 -24.34 -20.63
N ALA A 399 15.79 -25.14 -21.65
CA ALA A 399 17.03 -25.00 -22.42
C ALA A 399 17.15 -23.61 -23.09
N GLU A 400 16.07 -23.13 -23.70
CA GLU A 400 16.01 -21.80 -24.32
C GLU A 400 16.13 -20.67 -23.28
N GLN A 401 15.41 -20.79 -22.16
CA GLN A 401 15.44 -19.79 -21.10
C GLN A 401 16.77 -19.76 -20.35
N ILE A 402 17.47 -20.90 -20.25
CA ILE A 402 18.85 -20.94 -19.80
C ILE A 402 19.71 -20.01 -20.65
N LEU A 403 19.53 -19.91 -21.97
CA LEU A 403 20.30 -18.99 -22.81
C LEU A 403 19.92 -17.52 -22.59
N ASN A 404 18.62 -17.24 -22.47
CA ASN A 404 18.09 -15.88 -22.67
C ASN A 404 17.66 -15.13 -21.39
N SER A 405 17.42 -15.84 -20.28
CA SER A 405 16.90 -15.21 -19.06
C SER A 405 17.83 -14.18 -18.45
N ASN A 406 17.33 -13.18 -17.72
CA ASN A 406 18.19 -12.27 -16.96
C ASN A 406 18.72 -12.93 -15.66
N VAL A 407 19.56 -12.21 -14.91
CA VAL A 407 20.18 -12.71 -13.66
C VAL A 407 19.17 -13.10 -12.58
N HIS A 408 18.01 -12.44 -12.53
CA HIS A 408 16.99 -12.69 -11.50
C HIS A 408 16.15 -13.93 -11.79
N ASN A 409 16.02 -14.31 -13.07
CA ASN A 409 15.17 -15.41 -13.50
C ASN A 409 15.96 -16.70 -13.82
N LEU A 410 17.29 -16.62 -14.00
CA LEU A 410 18.09 -17.79 -14.39
C LEU A 410 17.95 -18.95 -13.39
N SER A 411 17.97 -18.64 -12.09
CA SER A 411 17.88 -19.64 -11.01
C SER A 411 16.60 -20.46 -11.05
N LEU A 412 15.50 -19.86 -11.52
CA LEU A 412 14.24 -20.58 -11.74
C LEU A 412 14.45 -21.73 -12.73
N TYR A 413 15.09 -21.48 -13.86
CA TYR A 413 15.24 -22.48 -14.92
C TYR A 413 16.33 -23.51 -14.62
N THR A 414 17.47 -23.07 -14.06
CA THR A 414 18.55 -23.97 -13.66
C THR A 414 18.10 -24.96 -12.58
N SER A 415 17.27 -24.52 -11.62
CA SER A 415 16.70 -25.40 -10.58
C SER A 415 15.79 -26.52 -11.10
N LYS A 416 15.29 -26.41 -12.34
CA LYS A 416 14.38 -27.40 -12.96
C LYS A 416 15.09 -28.32 -13.95
N VAL A 417 16.41 -28.22 -14.10
CA VAL A 417 17.22 -29.12 -14.94
C VAL A 417 17.16 -30.55 -14.39
N ASN A 418 16.79 -31.51 -15.24
CA ASN A 418 16.60 -32.91 -14.83
C ASN A 418 17.71 -33.86 -15.34
N LYS A 419 18.93 -33.34 -15.51
CA LYS A 419 20.14 -34.05 -15.96
C LYS A 419 20.06 -34.71 -17.35
N GLN A 420 19.13 -34.29 -18.20
CA GLN A 420 19.12 -34.71 -19.61
C GLN A 420 20.17 -33.95 -20.43
N ASN A 421 20.78 -34.63 -21.42
CA ASN A 421 21.84 -34.05 -22.23
C ASN A 421 21.44 -32.78 -23.01
N ILE A 422 20.14 -32.56 -23.25
CA ILE A 422 19.62 -31.38 -23.95
C ILE A 422 20.01 -30.05 -23.27
N PHE A 423 20.30 -30.04 -21.97
CA PHE A 423 20.68 -28.82 -21.24
C PHE A 423 22.18 -28.55 -21.23
N ILE A 424 23.02 -29.54 -21.55
CA ILE A 424 24.49 -29.40 -21.43
C ILE A 424 25.00 -28.30 -22.35
N GLU A 425 24.60 -28.30 -23.62
CA GLU A 425 25.03 -27.28 -24.58
C GLU A 425 24.52 -25.88 -24.22
N PRO A 426 23.22 -25.65 -23.93
CA PRO A 426 22.74 -24.35 -23.47
C PRO A 426 23.48 -23.78 -22.26
N LEU A 427 23.77 -24.64 -21.25
CA LEU A 427 24.51 -24.24 -20.06
C LEU A 427 25.93 -23.79 -20.41
N PHE A 428 26.61 -24.51 -21.31
CA PHE A 428 27.97 -24.15 -21.73
C PHE A 428 28.01 -22.94 -22.65
N GLU A 429 27.10 -22.84 -23.61
CA GLU A 429 26.99 -21.70 -24.53
C GLU A 429 26.85 -20.40 -23.73
N ARG A 430 25.92 -20.36 -22.76
CA ARG A 430 25.80 -19.17 -21.91
C ARG A 430 27.01 -18.94 -21.01
N LEU A 431 27.67 -20.01 -20.54
CA LEU A 431 28.85 -19.90 -19.70
C LEU A 431 30.05 -19.31 -20.45
N GLU A 432 30.17 -19.55 -21.76
CA GLU A 432 31.28 -19.05 -22.58
C GLU A 432 31.38 -17.53 -22.58
N ASP A 433 30.24 -16.82 -22.54
CA ASP A 433 30.18 -15.35 -22.56
C ASP A 433 29.74 -14.72 -21.22
N ALA A 434 29.50 -15.53 -20.18
CA ALA A 434 29.04 -15.04 -18.89
C ALA A 434 30.08 -14.12 -18.21
N TRP A 435 29.66 -12.93 -17.81
CA TRP A 435 30.49 -11.98 -17.08
C TRP A 435 30.03 -11.73 -15.64
N ASN A 436 28.75 -11.97 -15.34
CA ASN A 436 28.17 -11.78 -14.02
C ASN A 436 28.36 -13.05 -13.16
N ALA A 437 28.94 -12.89 -11.98
CA ALA A 437 29.21 -13.98 -11.04
C ALA A 437 27.96 -14.74 -10.59
N HIS A 438 26.84 -14.05 -10.39
CA HIS A 438 25.58 -14.71 -10.06
C HIS A 438 25.09 -15.62 -11.18
N ILE A 439 25.43 -15.32 -12.44
CA ILE A 439 25.08 -16.15 -13.60
C ILE A 439 26.01 -17.36 -13.68
N TYR A 440 27.32 -17.16 -13.80
CA TYR A 440 28.22 -18.30 -14.07
C TYR A 440 28.35 -19.26 -12.89
N LEU A 441 28.20 -18.80 -11.65
CA LEU A 441 28.22 -19.70 -10.48
C LEU A 441 27.01 -20.63 -10.48
N ASP A 442 25.83 -20.12 -10.85
CA ASP A 442 24.61 -20.90 -10.92
C ASP A 442 24.67 -21.94 -12.06
N LEU A 443 25.16 -21.53 -13.24
CA LEU A 443 25.38 -22.44 -14.37
C LEU A 443 26.38 -23.55 -14.03
N ILE A 444 27.51 -23.21 -13.40
CA ILE A 444 28.55 -24.18 -13.04
C ILE A 444 28.02 -25.13 -11.96
N LYS A 445 27.32 -24.63 -10.95
CA LYS A 445 26.68 -25.48 -9.94
C LYS A 445 25.75 -26.51 -10.61
N THR A 446 24.92 -26.05 -11.54
CA THR A 446 24.02 -26.92 -12.31
C THR A 446 24.77 -27.97 -13.14
N LEU A 447 25.88 -27.58 -13.78
CA LEU A 447 26.72 -28.52 -14.56
C LEU A 447 27.42 -29.56 -13.66
N ILE A 448 27.87 -29.17 -12.46
CA ILE A 448 28.50 -30.08 -11.49
C ILE A 448 27.53 -31.16 -11.04
N GLU A 449 26.23 -30.84 -10.89
CA GLU A 449 25.21 -31.80 -10.49
C GLU A 449 25.07 -32.98 -11.46
N TYR A 450 25.54 -32.89 -12.70
CA TYR A 450 25.58 -34.03 -13.62
C TYR A 450 26.53 -35.15 -13.18
N ASP A 451 27.47 -34.88 -12.26
CA ASP A 451 28.47 -35.84 -11.76
C ASP A 451 29.21 -36.56 -12.91
N ASN A 452 29.64 -35.78 -13.90
CA ASN A 452 30.26 -36.30 -15.12
C ASN A 452 31.65 -35.69 -15.32
N LYS A 453 32.66 -36.55 -15.41
CA LYS A 453 34.07 -36.15 -15.55
C LYS A 453 34.34 -35.35 -16.83
N GLU A 454 33.68 -35.66 -17.94
CA GLU A 454 33.85 -34.92 -19.20
C GLU A 454 33.28 -33.50 -19.09
N ILE A 455 32.13 -33.34 -18.43
CA ILE A 455 31.54 -32.04 -18.13
C ILE A 455 32.49 -31.24 -17.23
N ASN A 456 33.04 -31.84 -16.17
CA ASN A 456 33.99 -31.19 -15.27
C ASN A 456 35.24 -30.70 -16.02
N GLN A 457 35.77 -31.52 -16.93
CA GLN A 457 36.89 -31.12 -17.79
C GLN A 457 36.52 -29.97 -18.74
N ARG A 458 35.29 -29.94 -19.26
CA ARG A 458 34.80 -28.84 -20.09
C ARG A 458 34.61 -27.56 -19.28
N ILE A 459 34.14 -27.61 -18.02
CA ILE A 459 34.09 -26.45 -17.11
C ILE A 459 35.48 -25.81 -16.98
N LEU A 460 36.51 -26.62 -16.69
CA LEU A 460 37.89 -26.14 -16.56
C LEU A 460 38.43 -25.53 -17.86
N LYS A 461 38.11 -26.12 -19.01
CA LYS A 461 38.47 -25.57 -20.33
C LYS A 461 37.75 -24.24 -20.62
N THR A 462 36.46 -24.13 -20.29
CA THR A 462 35.69 -22.89 -20.48
C THR A 462 36.20 -21.79 -19.55
N ARG A 463 36.54 -22.11 -18.30
CA ARG A 463 37.17 -21.18 -17.37
C ARG A 463 38.47 -20.57 -17.91
N LYS A 464 39.29 -21.36 -18.61
CA LYS A 464 40.53 -20.86 -19.25
C LYS A 464 40.25 -19.90 -20.41
N ARG A 465 39.12 -20.06 -21.11
CA ARG A 465 38.72 -19.23 -22.25
C ARG A 465 38.02 -17.94 -21.81
N ASN A 466 37.06 -18.04 -20.89
CA ASN A 466 36.31 -16.91 -20.37
C ASN A 466 37.02 -16.29 -19.14
N LYS A 467 37.76 -15.21 -19.38
CA LYS A 467 38.55 -14.50 -18.35
C LYS A 467 37.70 -13.89 -17.24
N ASN A 468 36.38 -13.78 -17.37
CA ASN A 468 35.54 -13.23 -16.31
C ASN A 468 35.31 -14.22 -15.15
N LEU A 469 35.49 -15.52 -15.39
CA LEU A 469 35.35 -16.59 -14.38
C LEU A 469 36.51 -16.61 -13.37
N THR A 470 37.51 -15.74 -13.51
CA THR A 470 38.66 -15.64 -12.61
C THR A 470 38.76 -14.28 -11.91
N LYS A 471 37.80 -13.37 -12.14
CA LYS A 471 37.85 -12.00 -11.62
C LYS A 471 37.14 -11.87 -10.26
N ASP A 472 37.70 -10.98 -9.45
CA ASP A 472 37.09 -10.44 -8.23
C ASP A 472 36.56 -11.51 -7.25
N TRP A 473 35.45 -11.21 -6.58
CA TRP A 473 34.83 -12.12 -5.61
C TRP A 473 34.26 -13.38 -6.27
N GLY A 474 33.75 -13.26 -7.49
CA GLY A 474 33.10 -14.37 -8.18
C GLY A 474 34.09 -15.46 -8.62
N GLY A 475 35.29 -15.08 -9.05
CA GLY A 475 36.37 -16.02 -9.32
C GLY A 475 36.80 -16.81 -8.08
N LYS A 476 36.93 -16.12 -6.93
CA LYS A 476 37.23 -16.77 -5.64
C LYS A 476 36.12 -17.71 -5.19
N ALA A 477 34.86 -17.32 -5.39
CA ALA A 477 33.71 -18.18 -5.10
C ALA A 477 33.69 -19.41 -6.01
N LEU A 478 34.06 -19.27 -7.28
CA LEU A 478 34.18 -20.38 -8.20
C LEU A 478 35.31 -21.35 -7.81
N ASP A 479 36.47 -20.84 -7.40
CA ASP A 479 37.57 -21.68 -6.87
C ASP A 479 37.10 -22.55 -5.71
N LYS A 480 36.38 -21.94 -4.77
CA LYS A 480 35.80 -22.65 -3.63
C LYS A 480 34.81 -23.72 -4.09
N LEU A 481 33.88 -23.36 -4.99
CA LEU A 481 32.87 -24.29 -5.51
C LEU A 481 33.51 -25.51 -6.20
N LEU A 482 34.54 -25.31 -7.03
CA LEU A 482 35.23 -26.41 -7.72
C LEU A 482 35.99 -27.30 -6.74
N ALA A 483 36.70 -26.70 -5.77
CA ALA A 483 37.44 -27.45 -4.75
C ALA A 483 36.52 -28.29 -3.85
N GLU A 484 35.38 -27.74 -3.43
CA GLU A 484 34.36 -28.45 -2.64
C GLU A 484 33.78 -29.67 -3.35
N ASN A 485 33.84 -29.69 -4.69
CA ASN A 485 33.35 -30.79 -5.52
C ASN A 485 34.47 -31.65 -6.12
N GLY A 486 35.73 -31.47 -5.69
CA GLY A 486 36.88 -32.27 -6.15
C GLY A 486 37.23 -32.10 -7.63
N ILE A 487 36.99 -30.90 -8.19
CA ILE A 487 37.27 -30.57 -9.58
C ILE A 487 38.53 -29.68 -9.63
N GLU A 488 39.63 -30.25 -10.11
CA GLU A 488 40.96 -29.61 -10.20
C GLU A 488 41.41 -29.34 -11.63
#